data_AF-A0A7S4FPB9-F1
#
_entry.id   AF-A0A7S4FPB9-F1
#
_cell.length_a   1.000
_cell.length_b   1.000
_cell.length_c   1.000
_cell.angle_alpha   90.00
_cell.angle_beta   90.00
_cell.angle_gamma   90.00
#
_symmetry.space_group_name_H-M   'P 1'
#
loop_
_entity.id
_entity.type
_entity.pdbx_description
1 polymer ?
#
loop_
_entity_poly.entity_id
_entity_poly.type
_entity_poly.pdbx_seq_one_letter_code
_entity_poly.pdbx_strand_id
1 'polypeptide(L)'
;MPYSTGLFSFFDDLPVLLYGVGCGGCLAVHNGVIAADNQAAFGLPGDMITEKCEFAGCAATDGAVCLNACIYNCFTPVYCLWRKQVREKTGVDGSLPGDIVATCCCSTAAVMQDARELKSKGLGYSESMK
;
A
#
# COMPACT_ATOMS: atom_id res chain seq x y z
N MET A 1 -1.14 -20.93 7.74
CA MET A 1 -1.20 -21.44 6.34
C MET A 1 0.03 -20.93 5.58
N PRO A 2 0.65 -21.77 4.74
CA PRO A 2 1.88 -21.43 4.03
C PRO A 2 1.60 -20.34 2.98
N TYR A 3 2.62 -19.53 2.66
CA TYR A 3 2.59 -18.44 1.67
C TYR A 3 1.66 -18.76 0.49
N SER A 4 0.59 -17.96 0.38
CA SER A 4 -0.29 -17.97 -0.80
C SER A 4 0.58 -17.86 -2.05
N THR A 5 0.37 -18.77 -3.00
CA THR A 5 1.05 -18.86 -4.30
C THR A 5 0.85 -17.62 -5.18
N GLY A 6 0.16 -16.58 -4.68
CA GLY A 6 -0.24 -15.38 -5.40
C GLY A 6 0.84 -14.34 -5.63
N LEU A 7 2.08 -14.49 -5.11
CA LEU A 7 3.14 -13.50 -5.34
C LEU A 7 3.39 -13.32 -6.85
N PHE A 8 3.39 -14.39 -7.64
CA PHE A 8 3.60 -14.33 -9.10
C PHE A 8 2.32 -14.33 -9.94
N SER A 9 1.15 -14.40 -9.31
CA SER A 9 -0.16 -14.33 -9.97
C SER A 9 -0.53 -12.90 -10.41
N PHE A 10 0.44 -12.01 -10.63
CA PHE A 10 0.17 -10.59 -10.91
C PHE A 10 -0.46 -10.34 -12.29
N PHE A 11 -0.46 -11.33 -13.19
CA PHE A 11 -1.20 -11.24 -14.46
C PHE A 11 -2.73 -11.38 -14.30
N ASP A 12 -3.20 -11.83 -13.14
CA ASP A 12 -4.64 -12.07 -12.89
C ASP A 12 -5.42 -10.76 -12.63
N ASP A 13 -4.74 -9.64 -12.35
CA ASP A 13 -5.37 -8.32 -12.15
C ASP A 13 -4.62 -7.26 -12.98
N LEU A 14 -4.91 -7.24 -14.29
CA LEU A 14 -4.25 -6.37 -15.28
C LEU A 14 -4.34 -4.87 -14.94
N PRO A 15 -5.46 -4.32 -14.43
CA PRO A 15 -5.51 -2.93 -13.96
C PRO A 15 -4.53 -2.66 -12.81
N VAL A 16 -4.46 -3.55 -11.82
CA VAL A 16 -3.52 -3.45 -10.70
C VAL A 16 -2.08 -3.67 -11.16
N LEU A 17 -1.85 -4.49 -12.20
CA LEU A 17 -0.54 -4.66 -12.84
C LEU A 17 -0.09 -3.38 -13.55
N LEU A 18 -0.95 -2.79 -14.37
CA LEU A 18 -0.63 -1.55 -15.10
C LEU A 18 -0.37 -0.39 -14.12
N TYR A 19 -1.19 -0.30 -13.07
CA TYR A 19 -0.99 0.70 -12.02
C TYR A 19 0.24 0.39 -11.15
N GLY A 20 0.51 -0.87 -10.83
CA GLY A 20 1.68 -1.31 -10.07
C GLY A 20 3.00 -1.11 -10.82
N VAL A 21 3.02 -1.35 -12.14
CA VAL A 21 4.20 -1.16 -12.99
C VAL A 21 4.48 0.33 -13.23
N GLY A 22 3.45 1.15 -13.45
CA GLY A 22 3.61 2.59 -13.70
C GLY A 22 3.72 3.44 -12.43
N CYS A 23 3.08 3.02 -11.34
CA CYS A 23 2.87 3.82 -10.11
C CYS A 23 2.88 2.93 -8.84
N GLY A 24 3.73 1.90 -8.79
CA GLY A 24 3.80 0.96 -7.65
C GLY A 24 4.04 1.62 -6.28
N GLY A 25 4.77 2.73 -6.23
CA GLY A 25 4.93 3.53 -5.01
C GLY A 25 3.61 4.16 -4.53
N CYS A 26 2.79 4.67 -5.44
CA CYS A 26 1.47 5.22 -5.11
C CYS A 26 0.54 4.13 -4.57
N LEU A 27 0.58 2.94 -5.19
CA LEU A 27 -0.20 1.79 -4.74
C LEU A 27 0.25 1.31 -3.35
N ALA A 28 1.56 1.30 -3.07
CA ALA A 28 2.11 0.95 -1.76
C ALA A 28 1.64 1.90 -0.66
N VAL A 29 1.70 3.20 -0.94
CA VAL A 29 1.22 4.27 -0.05
C VAL A 29 -0.27 4.12 0.24
N HIS A 30 -1.07 3.92 -0.81
CA HIS A 30 -2.51 3.77 -0.68
C HIS A 30 -2.90 2.52 0.12
N ASN A 31 -2.25 1.38 -0.14
CA ASN A 31 -2.44 0.15 0.64
C ASN A 31 -2.11 0.37 2.11
N GLY A 32 -1.03 1.10 2.42
CA GLY A 32 -0.65 1.44 3.79
C GLY A 32 -1.69 2.32 4.50
N VAL A 33 -2.24 3.33 3.82
CA VAL A 33 -3.30 4.19 4.37
C VAL A 33 -4.58 3.39 4.63
N ILE A 34 -4.99 2.53 3.69
CA ILE A 34 -6.14 1.64 3.90
C ILE A 34 -5.88 0.70 5.09
N ALA A 35 -4.69 0.12 5.18
CA ALA A 35 -4.33 -0.77 6.29
C ALA A 35 -4.42 -0.04 7.64
N ALA A 36 -4.08 1.24 7.67
CA ALA A 36 -4.12 2.10 8.85
C ALA A 36 -5.47 2.83 9.06
N ASP A 37 -6.57 2.40 8.42
CA ASP A 37 -7.91 3.01 8.59
C ASP A 37 -7.96 4.51 8.24
N ASN A 38 -7.33 4.87 7.11
CA ASN A 38 -7.18 6.26 6.63
C ASN A 38 -6.35 7.15 7.56
N GLN A 39 -5.48 6.56 8.38
CA GLN A 39 -4.49 7.30 9.16
C GLN A 39 -3.13 7.32 8.45
N ALA A 40 -2.35 8.36 8.74
CA ALA A 40 -0.98 8.42 8.27
C ALA A 40 -0.09 7.43 9.05
N ALA A 41 1.04 7.07 8.46
CA ALA A 41 2.01 6.19 9.09
C ALA A 41 2.48 6.76 10.44
N PHE A 42 2.81 5.84 11.36
CA PHE A 42 3.31 6.15 12.70
C PHE A 42 2.30 6.87 13.62
N GLY A 43 0.99 6.75 13.33
CA GLY A 43 -0.06 7.38 14.13
C GLY A 43 -0.03 8.91 14.03
N LEU A 44 0.57 9.42 12.95
CA LEU A 44 0.59 10.86 12.71
C LEU A 44 -0.82 11.30 12.28
N PRO A 45 -1.39 12.32 12.94
CA PRO A 45 -2.66 12.90 12.55
C PRO A 45 -2.55 13.49 11.13
N GLY A 46 -3.31 12.92 10.18
CA GLY A 46 -3.26 13.31 8.77
C GLY A 46 -3.74 14.75 8.52
N ASP A 47 -4.52 15.30 9.45
CA ASP A 47 -4.97 16.69 9.54
C ASP A 47 -3.87 17.65 10.02
N MET A 48 -2.82 17.19 10.70
CA MET A 48 -1.73 18.08 11.12
C MET A 48 -0.81 18.54 9.97
N ILE A 49 -0.96 17.98 8.76
CA ILE A 49 -0.14 18.31 7.59
C ILE A 49 -0.98 19.01 6.50
N THR A 50 -2.25 19.32 6.78
CA THR A 50 -3.14 19.87 5.75
C THR A 50 -2.87 21.35 5.47
N GLU A 51 -2.06 21.59 4.45
CA GLU A 51 -2.59 22.24 3.25
C GLU A 51 -2.47 21.27 2.07
N LYS A 52 -3.33 21.41 1.05
CA LYS A 52 -3.34 20.53 -0.13
C LYS A 52 -1.94 20.53 -0.76
N CYS A 53 -1.35 19.36 -0.98
CA CYS A 53 -0.08 19.26 -1.71
C CYS A 53 -0.33 19.44 -3.22
N GLU A 54 -0.67 20.66 -3.64
CA GLU A 54 -0.97 21.00 -5.03
C GLU A 54 0.25 20.83 -5.94
N PHE A 55 1.46 21.00 -5.38
CA PHE A 55 2.72 20.86 -6.09
C PHE A 55 3.00 19.44 -6.62
N ALA A 56 2.46 18.40 -5.96
CA ALA A 56 2.65 17.01 -6.37
C ALA A 56 1.60 16.52 -7.39
N GLY A 57 0.71 17.40 -7.87
CA GLY A 57 -0.40 17.01 -8.77
C GLY A 57 -1.47 16.16 -8.09
N CYS A 58 -1.45 16.07 -6.76
CA CYS A 58 -2.44 15.33 -5.99
C CYS A 58 -3.68 16.19 -5.80
N ALA A 59 -4.63 16.09 -6.75
CA ALA A 59 -5.92 16.76 -6.62
C ALA A 59 -6.71 16.14 -5.45
N ALA A 60 -6.82 16.88 -4.35
CA ALA A 60 -7.66 16.55 -3.19
C ALA A 60 -7.30 15.26 -2.41
N THR A 61 -6.02 14.88 -2.31
CA THR A 61 -5.63 13.70 -1.55
C THR A 61 -5.59 13.96 -0.05
N ASP A 62 -6.28 13.08 0.68
CA ASP A 62 -6.15 12.82 2.11
C ASP A 62 -4.70 13.04 2.60
N GLY A 63 -4.53 13.90 3.63
CA GLY A 63 -3.21 14.25 4.18
C GLY A 63 -2.40 13.03 4.61
N ALA A 64 -3.07 11.92 4.95
CA ALA A 64 -2.43 10.64 5.22
C ALA A 64 -1.68 10.05 4.01
N VAL A 65 -2.25 10.16 2.81
CA VAL A 65 -1.63 9.69 1.56
C VAL A 65 -0.41 10.54 1.22
N CYS A 66 -0.50 11.87 1.36
CA CYS A 66 0.64 12.76 1.10
C CYS A 66 1.80 12.49 2.06
N LEU A 67 1.52 12.37 3.37
CA LEU A 67 2.55 12.08 4.36
C LEU A 67 3.21 10.72 4.10
N ASN A 68 2.41 9.69 3.84
CA ASN A 68 2.93 8.38 3.51
C ASN A 68 3.74 8.41 2.21
N ALA A 69 3.34 9.19 1.20
CA ALA A 69 4.14 9.38 -0.01
C ALA A 69 5.50 10.03 0.28
N CYS A 70 5.57 11.06 1.13
CA CYS A 70 6.82 11.65 1.57
C CYS A 70 7.70 10.63 2.32
N ILE A 71 7.13 9.90 3.27
CA ILE A 71 7.84 8.87 4.04
C ILE A 71 8.35 7.76 3.12
N TYR A 72 7.56 7.30 2.16
CA TYR A 72 7.94 6.26 1.21
C TYR A 72 9.10 6.68 0.30
N ASN A 73 9.12 7.95 -0.13
CA ASN A 73 10.22 8.50 -0.93
C ASN A 73 11.50 8.67 -0.12
N CYS A 74 11.41 9.13 1.13
CA CYS A 74 12.56 9.30 2.01
C CYS A 74 13.09 7.98 2.60
N PHE A 75 12.20 6.99 2.79
CA PHE A 75 12.51 5.75 3.48
C PHE A 75 11.67 4.59 2.93
N THR A 76 11.95 4.19 1.69
CA THR A 76 11.26 3.08 1.01
C THR A 76 11.17 1.77 1.81
N PRO A 77 12.16 1.38 2.65
CA PRO A 77 12.04 0.19 3.50
C PRO A 77 10.85 0.22 4.48
N VAL A 78 10.26 1.39 4.75
CA VAL A 78 9.01 1.55 5.53
C VAL A 78 7.90 0.65 5.01
N TYR A 79 7.90 0.35 3.72
CA TYR A 79 6.88 -0.48 3.10
C TYR A 79 6.79 -1.87 3.74
N CYS A 80 7.90 -2.46 4.18
CA CYS A 80 7.87 -3.74 4.89
C CYS A 80 7.03 -3.67 6.19
N LEU A 81 7.01 -2.50 6.84
CA LEU A 81 6.16 -2.26 8.02
C LEU A 81 4.69 -2.10 7.63
N TRP A 82 4.39 -1.48 6.49
CA TRP A 82 3.02 -1.38 5.97
C TRP A 82 2.48 -2.73 5.51
N ARG A 83 3.32 -3.58 4.91
CA ARG A 83 2.96 -4.98 4.60
C ARG A 83 2.50 -5.74 5.84
N LYS A 84 3.19 -5.53 6.97
CA LYS A 84 2.79 -6.11 8.26
C LYS A 84 1.37 -5.66 8.65
N GLN A 85 1.07 -4.37 8.53
CA GLN A 85 -0.26 -3.84 8.81
C GLN A 85 -1.33 -4.42 7.88
N VAL A 86 -1.03 -4.55 6.58
CA VAL A 86 -1.93 -5.19 5.61
C VAL A 86 -2.25 -6.62 6.06
N ARG A 87 -1.23 -7.41 6.42
CA ARG A 87 -1.43 -8.79 6.88
C ARG A 87 -2.25 -8.89 8.15
N GLU A 88 -1.95 -8.05 9.14
CA GLU A 88 -2.70 -7.99 10.39
C GLU A 88 -4.17 -7.65 10.14
N LYS A 89 -4.45 -6.75 9.19
CA LYS A 89 -5.80 -6.36 8.81
C LYS A 89 -6.56 -7.41 8.00
N THR A 90 -5.88 -8.10 7.09
CA THR A 90 -6.52 -9.11 6.21
C THR A 90 -6.52 -10.52 6.79
N GLY A 91 -5.79 -10.75 7.89
CA GLY A 91 -5.63 -12.05 8.54
C GLY A 91 -4.67 -12.99 7.81
N VAL A 92 -3.71 -12.44 7.07
CA VAL A 92 -2.71 -13.22 6.33
C VAL A 92 -1.53 -13.56 7.24
N ASP A 93 -1.22 -14.86 7.34
CA ASP A 93 -0.04 -15.31 8.08
C ASP A 93 1.25 -14.84 7.40
N GLY A 94 2.19 -14.29 8.18
CA GLY A 94 3.49 -13.88 7.66
C GLY A 94 4.38 -13.25 8.72
N SER A 95 5.63 -12.98 8.36
CA SER A 95 6.65 -12.42 9.25
C SER A 95 7.41 -11.29 8.58
N LEU A 96 7.99 -10.38 9.37
CA LEU A 96 8.78 -9.27 8.86
C LEU A 96 9.97 -9.71 7.98
N PRO A 97 10.75 -10.77 8.33
CA PRO A 97 11.76 -11.31 7.43
C PRO A 97 11.19 -11.74 6.07
N GLY A 98 9.98 -12.33 6.10
CA GLY A 98 9.24 -12.71 4.91
C GLY A 98 8.85 -11.54 4.02
N ASP A 99 8.46 -10.42 4.62
CA ASP A 99 8.15 -9.18 3.89
C ASP A 99 9.36 -8.56 3.22
N ILE A 100 10.49 -8.58 3.92
CA ILE A 100 11.76 -8.09 3.38
C ILE A 100 12.12 -8.93 2.16
N VAL A 101 12.07 -10.26 2.28
CA VAL A 101 12.35 -11.16 1.15
C VAL A 101 11.38 -10.90 -0.01
N ALA A 102 10.07 -10.83 0.25
CA ALA A 102 9.07 -10.57 -0.79
C ALA A 102 9.32 -9.23 -1.52
N THR A 103 9.62 -8.18 -0.76
CA THR A 103 9.88 -6.83 -1.29
C THR A 103 11.20 -6.77 -2.06
N CYS A 104 12.23 -7.47 -1.60
CA CYS A 104 13.53 -7.55 -2.29
C CYS A 104 13.47 -8.42 -3.56
N CYS A 105 12.64 -9.46 -3.58
CA CYS A 105 12.45 -10.30 -4.77
C CYS A 105 11.68 -9.54 -5.86
N CYS A 106 10.55 -8.93 -5.51
CA CYS A 106 9.79 -8.09 -6.42
C CYS A 106 8.84 -7.17 -5.63
N SER A 107 9.25 -5.93 -5.41
CA SER A 107 8.47 -4.92 -4.70
C SER A 107 7.10 -4.69 -5.34
N THR A 108 7.04 -4.62 -6.67
CA THR A 108 5.77 -4.46 -7.40
C THR A 108 4.82 -5.63 -7.14
N ALA A 109 5.29 -6.87 -7.26
CA ALA A 109 4.48 -8.05 -7.00
C ALA A 109 3.98 -8.10 -5.55
N ALA A 110 4.84 -7.72 -4.60
CA ALA A 110 4.49 -7.61 -3.20
C ALA A 110 3.36 -6.58 -2.99
N VAL A 111 3.48 -5.38 -3.58
CA VAL A 111 2.44 -4.33 -3.53
C VAL A 111 1.13 -4.77 -4.15
N MET A 112 1.18 -5.48 -5.27
CA MET A 112 -0.01 -5.99 -5.92
C MET A 112 -0.67 -7.13 -5.14
N GLN A 113 0.11 -7.95 -4.44
CA GLN A 113 -0.43 -8.95 -3.52
C GLN A 113 -1.24 -8.26 -2.43
N ASP A 114 -0.68 -7.21 -1.80
CA ASP A 114 -1.36 -6.48 -0.73
C ASP A 114 -2.65 -5.80 -1.22
N ALA A 115 -2.61 -5.18 -2.40
CA ALA A 115 -3.80 -4.59 -3.01
C ALA A 115 -4.91 -5.63 -3.24
N ARG A 116 -4.55 -6.85 -3.66
CA ARG A 116 -5.51 -7.95 -3.87
C ARG A 116 -6.06 -8.49 -2.56
N GLU A 117 -5.22 -8.65 -1.55
CA GLU A 117 -5.66 -9.08 -0.22
C GLU A 117 -6.65 -8.07 0.38
N LEU A 118 -6.33 -6.77 0.30
CA LEU A 118 -7.22 -5.71 0.75
C LEU A 118 -8.54 -5.73 -0.05
N LYS A 119 -8.47 -5.79 -1.39
CA LYS A 119 -9.64 -5.87 -2.28
C LYS A 119 -10.53 -7.08 -1.98
N SER A 120 -9.94 -8.24 -1.65
CA SER A 120 -10.68 -9.45 -1.28
C SER A 120 -11.53 -9.29 -0.01
N LYS A 121 -11.19 -8.29 0.83
CA LYS A 121 -11.92 -7.92 2.04
C LYS A 121 -12.87 -6.74 1.83
N GLY A 122 -13.06 -6.30 0.59
CA GLY A 122 -13.85 -5.10 0.26
C GLY A 122 -13.16 -3.78 0.60
N LEU A 123 -11.85 -3.81 0.87
CA LEU A 123 -11.05 -2.63 1.21
C LEU A 123 -10.13 -2.37 0.03
N GLY A 124 -10.46 -1.53 -0.94
CA GLY A 124 -9.58 -1.44 -2.11
C GLY A 124 -9.93 -0.40 -3.14
N TYR A 125 -9.05 -0.31 -4.14
CA TYR A 125 -9.11 0.64 -5.23
C TYR A 125 -10.28 0.32 -6.18
N SER A 126 -11.51 0.67 -5.80
CA SER A 126 -12.69 0.72 -6.69
C SER A 126 -13.94 1.41 -6.11
N GLU A 127 -14.02 1.72 -4.81
CA GLU A 127 -15.27 2.26 -4.23
C GLU A 127 -15.20 3.70 -3.71
N SER A 128 -14.02 4.31 -3.61
CA SER A 128 -13.84 5.68 -3.09
C SER A 128 -13.88 6.81 -4.13
N MET A 129 -14.25 6.52 -5.39
CA MET A 129 -14.44 7.53 -6.45
C MET A 129 -15.93 7.80 -6.75
N LYS A 130 -16.74 8.03 -5.72
CA LYS A 130 -18.03 8.72 -5.85
C LYS A 130 -18.08 9.92 -4.94
#